data_AF-A0A9E1H9X4-F1
#
_entry.id   AF-A0A9E1H9X4-F1
#
_cell.length_a   1.000
_cell.length_b   1.000
_cell.length_c   1.000
_cell.angle_alpha   90.00
_cell.angle_beta   90.00
_cell.angle_gamma   90.00
#
_symmetry.space_group_name_H-M   'P 1'
#
loop_
_entity.id
_entity.type
_entity.pdbx_description
1 polymer ?
#
loop_
_entity_poly.entity_id
_entity_poly.type
_entity_poly.pdbx_seq_one_letter_code
_entity_poly.pdbx_strand_id
1 'polypeptide(L)'
;QSQVELSIDDEDSLSSRFDRREEGLIDIAVIRYPRISNFTDLSVLEQIGQVSVRYVDSVRDLHHPDMIVLPGSKNTMADLKWMRENGLEALIKKKAQDTIVFGICGGYQMLGQTISDPYQVESGGSMKGMGLLPAATELKQEKTRTQVTGTFGEISGALSGLSGKSVRGYEIHMGSTGYGGSIADSENVRQPESRSDEKGYVCRIQNEADGGVKYDGIFSGNVYGTYVHGIFDEGTLAETLVGILAARKGVALDTGQMISYGQFKQMQYDKLADGVRKSMDMEAVYAMLREAAI
;
A
#
# COMPACT_ATOMS: atom_id res chain seq x y z
N GLN A 1 23.42 -12.49 31.46
CA GLN A 1 23.31 -11.69 30.22
C GLN A 1 21.86 -11.82 29.77
N SER A 2 21.10 -10.73 29.84
CA SER A 2 19.69 -10.70 29.44
C SER A 2 19.60 -10.75 27.92
N GLN A 3 19.09 -11.85 27.39
CA GLN A 3 18.76 -12.03 25.98
C GLN A 3 17.66 -11.01 25.65
N VAL A 4 17.97 -10.04 24.79
CA VAL A 4 16.94 -9.18 24.21
C VAL A 4 16.22 -10.05 23.18
N GLU A 5 15.04 -10.52 23.53
CA GLU A 5 14.17 -11.24 22.61
C GLU A 5 13.54 -10.20 21.67
N LEU A 6 14.27 -9.88 20.60
CA LEU A 6 13.79 -9.12 19.46
C LEU A 6 13.08 -10.12 18.54
N SER A 7 11.77 -9.96 18.36
CA SER A 7 11.02 -10.67 17.32
C SER A 7 11.28 -10.01 15.95
N ILE A 8 12.56 -9.89 15.58
CA ILE A 8 12.99 -9.48 14.23
C ILE A 8 13.50 -10.75 13.57
N ASP A 9 12.58 -11.67 13.33
CA ASP A 9 12.87 -12.91 12.61
C ASP A 9 12.42 -12.73 11.16
N ASP A 10 13.00 -11.75 10.46
CA ASP A 10 12.51 -11.27 9.17
C ASP A 10 12.82 -12.21 7.99
N GLU A 11 13.53 -13.33 8.18
CA GLU A 11 13.69 -14.36 7.13
C GLU A 11 12.83 -15.61 7.38
N ASP A 12 12.80 -16.15 8.60
CA ASP A 12 11.94 -17.31 8.92
C ASP A 12 10.46 -16.91 9.07
N SER A 13 10.15 -15.67 9.48
CA SER A 13 8.76 -15.17 9.53
C SER A 13 8.13 -14.97 8.15
N LEU A 14 8.93 -14.86 7.09
CA LEU A 14 8.39 -14.66 5.73
C LEU A 14 7.59 -15.87 5.29
N SER A 15 8.10 -17.07 5.54
CA SER A 15 7.42 -18.31 5.16
C SER A 15 6.12 -18.50 5.94
N SER A 16 6.16 -18.30 7.27
CA SER A 16 4.99 -18.47 8.15
C SER A 16 3.89 -17.44 7.91
N ARG A 17 4.22 -16.20 7.50
CA ARG A 17 3.23 -15.19 7.10
C ARG A 17 2.36 -15.68 5.93
N PHE A 18 2.97 -16.38 4.97
CA PHE A 18 2.25 -16.88 3.80
C PHE A 18 1.40 -18.13 4.09
N ASP A 19 1.64 -18.80 5.22
CA ASP A 19 0.91 -20.01 5.61
C ASP A 19 -0.34 -19.71 6.46
N ARG A 20 -0.54 -18.46 6.87
CA ARG A 20 -1.71 -18.05 7.67
C ARG A 20 -2.98 -18.09 6.83
N ARG A 21 -3.88 -19.03 7.17
CA ARG A 21 -5.17 -19.23 6.49
C ARG A 21 -6.39 -18.88 7.33
N GLU A 22 -6.23 -18.61 8.62
CA GLU A 22 -7.36 -18.34 9.52
C GLU A 22 -7.91 -16.92 9.34
N GLU A 23 -9.24 -16.83 9.26
CA GLU A 23 -9.99 -15.58 9.16
C GLU A 23 -10.30 -15.05 10.57
N GLY A 24 -9.86 -13.83 10.83
CA GLY A 24 -10.14 -13.09 12.06
C GLY A 24 -11.50 -12.41 12.01
N LEU A 25 -11.77 -11.57 13.01
CA LEU A 25 -13.00 -10.79 13.06
C LEU A 25 -13.10 -9.83 11.86
N ILE A 26 -11.97 -9.23 11.48
CA ILE A 26 -11.79 -8.48 10.24
C ILE A 26 -10.81 -9.23 9.35
N ASP A 27 -11.19 -9.52 8.12
CA ASP A 27 -10.39 -10.30 7.18
C ASP A 27 -9.91 -9.47 5.99
N ILE A 28 -8.61 -9.44 5.79
CA ILE A 28 -7.95 -8.73 4.68
C ILE A 28 -7.20 -9.76 3.85
N ALA A 29 -7.63 -9.95 2.60
CA ALA A 29 -6.97 -10.83 1.66
C ALA A 29 -5.97 -10.06 0.80
N VAL A 30 -4.70 -10.43 0.88
CA VAL A 30 -3.62 -9.88 0.05
C VAL A 30 -3.34 -10.84 -1.08
N ILE A 31 -3.40 -10.38 -2.33
CA ILE A 31 -3.10 -11.24 -3.47
C ILE A 31 -1.59 -11.50 -3.54
N ARG A 32 -1.21 -12.76 -3.38
CA ARG A 32 0.17 -13.25 -3.44
C ARG A 32 0.46 -13.79 -4.84
N TYR A 33 0.78 -12.89 -5.75
CA TYR A 33 1.33 -13.28 -7.05
C TYR A 33 2.84 -13.57 -6.96
N PRO A 34 3.44 -14.25 -7.97
CA PRO A 34 4.80 -14.77 -7.89
C PRO A 34 5.90 -13.73 -7.64
N ARG A 35 5.72 -12.48 -8.08
CA ARG A 35 6.73 -11.41 -7.97
C ARG A 35 6.27 -10.25 -7.08
N ILE A 36 5.54 -10.58 -6.02
CA ILE A 36 5.17 -9.66 -4.94
C ILE A 36 6.39 -8.86 -4.44
N SER A 37 6.20 -7.57 -4.24
CA SER A 37 7.15 -6.65 -3.63
C SER A 37 6.50 -5.88 -2.50
N ASN A 38 7.32 -5.32 -1.61
CA ASN A 38 6.86 -4.44 -0.53
C ASN A 38 5.72 -5.06 0.30
N PHE A 39 5.76 -6.39 0.51
CA PHE A 39 4.73 -7.14 1.24
C PHE A 39 4.53 -6.64 2.68
N THR A 40 5.47 -5.86 3.20
CA THR A 40 5.45 -5.23 4.53
C THR A 40 4.44 -4.08 4.64
N ASP A 41 3.87 -3.57 3.55
CA ASP A 41 2.91 -2.44 3.56
C ASP A 41 1.69 -2.67 4.47
N LEU A 42 1.37 -3.94 4.76
CA LEU A 42 0.25 -4.32 5.63
C LEU A 42 0.69 -4.89 6.99
N SER A 43 1.99 -4.86 7.32
CA SER A 43 2.50 -5.34 8.62
C SER A 43 1.81 -4.64 9.79
N VAL A 44 1.45 -3.36 9.60
CA VAL A 44 0.71 -2.57 10.59
C VAL A 44 -0.66 -3.17 10.93
N LEU A 45 -1.32 -3.81 9.96
CA LEU A 45 -2.61 -4.47 10.12
C LEU A 45 -2.46 -5.88 10.70
N GLU A 46 -1.38 -6.60 10.34
CA GLU A 46 -1.06 -7.93 10.89
C GLU A 46 -0.93 -7.92 12.42
N GLN A 47 -0.53 -6.78 12.98
CA GLN A 47 -0.27 -6.59 14.40
C GLN A 47 -1.53 -6.24 15.20
N ILE A 48 -2.68 -6.02 14.55
CA ILE A 48 -3.96 -5.77 15.21
C ILE A 48 -4.62 -7.13 15.48
N GLY A 49 -4.75 -7.50 16.76
CA GLY A 49 -5.14 -8.86 17.17
C GLY A 49 -6.49 -9.38 16.61
N GLN A 50 -7.43 -8.49 16.27
CA GLN A 50 -8.73 -8.85 15.70
C GLN A 50 -8.75 -8.88 14.16
N VAL A 51 -7.60 -8.63 13.51
CA VAL A 51 -7.45 -8.59 12.06
C VAL A 51 -6.66 -9.80 11.59
N SER A 52 -7.17 -10.50 10.57
CA SER A 52 -6.38 -11.42 9.76
C SER A 52 -5.93 -10.72 8.50
N VAL A 53 -4.63 -10.80 8.23
CA VAL A 53 -4.07 -10.51 6.91
C VAL A 53 -3.63 -11.85 6.33
N ARG A 54 -4.29 -12.29 5.26
CA ARG A 54 -4.04 -13.59 4.62
C ARG A 54 -3.49 -13.38 3.22
N TYR A 55 -2.43 -14.10 2.89
CA TYR A 55 -1.85 -14.06 1.56
C TYR A 55 -2.45 -15.17 0.69
N VAL A 56 -3.16 -14.77 -0.36
CA VAL A 56 -3.99 -15.64 -1.19
C VAL A 56 -3.42 -15.73 -2.60
N ASP A 57 -3.16 -16.94 -3.06
CA ASP A 57 -2.63 -17.22 -4.41
C ASP A 57 -3.63 -17.98 -5.32
N SER A 58 -4.84 -18.25 -4.83
CA SER A 58 -5.83 -19.01 -5.59
C SER A 58 -7.27 -18.60 -5.27
N VAL A 59 -8.17 -18.86 -6.23
CA VAL A 59 -9.61 -18.56 -6.12
C VAL A 59 -10.25 -19.23 -4.90
N ARG A 60 -9.84 -20.46 -4.58
CA ARG A 60 -10.39 -21.21 -3.45
C ARG A 60 -10.06 -20.56 -2.11
N ASP A 61 -8.92 -19.88 -2.00
CA ASP A 61 -8.41 -19.34 -0.74
C ASP A 61 -8.89 -17.87 -0.52
N LEU A 62 -9.56 -17.25 -1.52
CA LEU A 62 -10.02 -15.86 -1.40
C LEU A 62 -11.22 -15.69 -0.47
N HIS A 63 -12.18 -16.63 -0.47
CA HIS A 63 -13.39 -16.60 0.35
C HIS A 63 -14.17 -15.26 0.30
N HIS A 64 -14.44 -14.63 1.45
CA HIS A 64 -15.25 -13.42 1.61
C HIS A 64 -14.57 -12.40 2.53
N PRO A 65 -13.44 -11.82 2.08
CA PRO A 65 -12.69 -10.87 2.89
C PRO A 65 -13.43 -9.54 2.97
N ASP A 66 -13.20 -8.80 4.04
CA ASP A 66 -13.72 -7.44 4.22
C ASP A 66 -12.97 -6.42 3.32
N MET A 67 -11.74 -6.76 2.92
CA MET A 67 -10.91 -5.98 2.01
C MET A 67 -9.98 -6.89 1.20
N ILE A 68 -9.79 -6.57 -0.09
CA ILE A 68 -8.81 -7.20 -0.97
C ILE A 68 -7.71 -6.20 -1.27
N VAL A 69 -6.45 -6.60 -1.09
CA VAL A 69 -5.28 -5.78 -1.41
C VAL A 69 -4.50 -6.41 -2.57
N LEU A 70 -4.20 -5.60 -3.58
CA LEU A 70 -3.24 -5.90 -4.63
C LEU A 70 -1.95 -5.14 -4.28
N PRO A 71 -0.90 -5.83 -3.78
CA PRO A 71 0.34 -5.18 -3.31
C PRO A 71 1.19 -4.63 -4.48
N GLY A 72 2.45 -4.29 -4.21
CA GLY A 72 3.43 -3.97 -5.26
C GLY A 72 3.90 -5.22 -6.02
N SER A 73 4.27 -5.06 -7.29
CA SER A 73 4.84 -6.13 -8.13
C SER A 73 6.16 -5.67 -8.75
N LYS A 74 7.11 -6.60 -8.87
CA LYS A 74 8.36 -6.38 -9.64
C LYS A 74 8.18 -6.62 -11.14
N ASN A 75 7.06 -7.24 -11.55
CA ASN A 75 6.71 -7.41 -12.96
C ASN A 75 5.18 -7.45 -13.07
N THR A 76 4.62 -6.27 -13.19
CA THR A 76 3.19 -6.01 -13.07
C THR A 76 2.39 -6.72 -14.15
N MET A 77 2.85 -6.70 -15.40
CA MET A 77 2.13 -7.36 -16.49
C MET A 77 2.18 -8.89 -16.40
N ALA A 78 3.31 -9.47 -15.97
CA ALA A 78 3.41 -10.91 -15.80
C ALA A 78 2.53 -11.42 -14.64
N ASP A 79 2.47 -10.68 -13.55
CA ASP A 79 1.64 -11.05 -12.39
C ASP A 79 0.14 -10.84 -12.66
N LEU A 80 -0.24 -9.80 -13.41
CA LEU A 80 -1.61 -9.65 -13.91
C LEU A 80 -2.01 -10.79 -14.86
N LYS A 81 -1.10 -11.21 -15.75
CA LYS A 81 -1.31 -12.39 -16.60
C LYS A 81 -1.53 -13.65 -15.76
N TRP A 82 -0.73 -13.87 -14.73
CA TRP A 82 -0.88 -15.00 -13.83
C TRP A 82 -2.24 -14.99 -13.10
N MET A 83 -2.71 -13.81 -12.65
CA MET A 83 -4.04 -13.65 -12.04
C MET A 83 -5.19 -13.92 -13.02
N ARG A 84 -4.99 -13.69 -14.32
CA ARG A 84 -5.96 -14.09 -15.36
C ARG A 84 -6.03 -15.60 -15.49
N GLU A 85 -4.87 -16.23 -15.57
CA GLU A 85 -4.73 -17.66 -15.83
C GLU A 85 -5.29 -18.51 -14.69
N ASN A 86 -5.17 -18.05 -13.44
CA ASN A 86 -5.72 -18.75 -12.28
C ASN A 86 -7.13 -18.32 -11.85
N GLY A 87 -7.74 -17.36 -12.56
CA GLY A 87 -9.11 -16.89 -12.34
C GLY A 87 -9.30 -15.85 -11.23
N LEU A 88 -8.25 -15.43 -10.53
CA LEU A 88 -8.34 -14.41 -9.47
C LEU A 88 -8.83 -13.05 -10.01
N GLU A 89 -8.37 -12.61 -11.19
CA GLU A 89 -8.84 -11.33 -11.76
C GLU A 89 -10.36 -11.30 -11.87
N ALA A 90 -10.95 -12.36 -12.42
CA ALA A 90 -12.39 -12.42 -12.64
C ALA A 90 -13.17 -12.36 -11.31
N LEU A 91 -12.69 -13.06 -10.29
CA LEU A 91 -13.33 -13.07 -8.98
C LEU A 91 -13.18 -11.71 -8.27
N ILE A 92 -12.01 -11.08 -8.31
CA ILE A 92 -11.78 -9.76 -7.70
C ILE A 92 -12.65 -8.71 -8.38
N LYS A 93 -12.75 -8.72 -9.72
CA LYS A 93 -13.64 -7.81 -10.46
C LYS A 93 -15.10 -7.95 -10.05
N LYS A 94 -15.56 -9.18 -9.80
CA LYS A 94 -16.90 -9.43 -9.27
C LYS A 94 -17.07 -8.87 -7.85
N LYS A 95 -16.10 -9.14 -6.97
CA LYS A 95 -16.12 -8.67 -5.57
C LYS A 95 -15.96 -7.16 -5.42
N ALA A 96 -15.34 -6.46 -6.36
CA ALA A 96 -15.19 -5.01 -6.33
C ALA A 96 -16.53 -4.24 -6.24
N GLN A 97 -17.65 -4.90 -6.55
CA GLN A 97 -19.00 -4.33 -6.43
C GLN A 97 -19.42 -4.07 -4.98
N ASP A 98 -18.98 -4.89 -4.02
CA ASP A 98 -19.40 -4.84 -2.62
C ASP A 98 -18.22 -4.84 -1.61
N THR A 99 -17.06 -5.33 -2.05
CA THR A 99 -15.83 -5.47 -1.28
C THR A 99 -14.85 -4.35 -1.65
N ILE A 100 -14.13 -3.84 -0.65
CA ILE A 100 -13.06 -2.85 -0.89
C ILE A 100 -11.91 -3.54 -1.64
N VAL A 101 -11.44 -2.93 -2.72
CA VAL A 101 -10.25 -3.36 -3.46
C VAL A 101 -9.23 -2.24 -3.45
N PHE A 102 -8.04 -2.50 -2.91
CA PHE A 102 -7.00 -1.49 -2.75
C PHE A 102 -5.70 -1.92 -3.44
N GLY A 103 -5.27 -1.16 -4.44
CA GLY A 103 -4.02 -1.40 -5.16
C GLY A 103 -2.89 -0.51 -4.67
N ILE A 104 -1.70 -1.07 -4.47
CA ILE A 104 -0.49 -0.33 -4.11
C ILE A 104 0.53 -0.52 -5.23
N CYS A 105 1.05 0.57 -5.78
CA CYS A 105 2.08 0.56 -6.83
C CYS A 105 1.69 -0.36 -8.01
N GLY A 106 2.38 -1.49 -8.25
CA GLY A 106 2.01 -2.45 -9.29
C GLY A 106 0.53 -2.88 -9.23
N GLY A 107 0.00 -3.13 -8.04
CA GLY A 107 -1.42 -3.44 -7.86
C GLY A 107 -2.35 -2.29 -8.27
N TYR A 108 -1.97 -1.04 -8.02
CA TYR A 108 -2.71 0.12 -8.53
C TYR A 108 -2.72 0.14 -10.06
N GLN A 109 -1.58 -0.11 -10.69
CA GLN A 109 -1.48 -0.17 -12.16
C GLN A 109 -2.37 -1.27 -12.75
N MET A 110 -2.41 -2.45 -12.11
CA MET A 110 -3.29 -3.56 -12.51
C MET A 110 -4.77 -3.19 -12.50
N LEU A 111 -5.21 -2.37 -11.55
CA LEU A 111 -6.62 -1.93 -11.45
C LEU A 111 -7.04 -1.01 -12.59
N GLY A 112 -6.10 -0.36 -13.28
CA GLY A 112 -6.37 0.54 -14.41
C GLY A 112 -6.90 -0.17 -15.66
N GLN A 113 -7.09 0.61 -16.72
CA GLN A 113 -7.55 0.17 -18.03
C GLN A 113 -6.43 -0.44 -18.88
N THR A 114 -5.22 0.12 -18.81
CA THR A 114 -4.07 -0.29 -19.63
C THR A 114 -2.76 -0.09 -18.87
N ILE A 115 -1.81 -1.00 -19.08
CA ILE A 115 -0.41 -0.90 -18.68
C ILE A 115 0.43 -1.00 -19.95
N SER A 116 1.38 -0.09 -20.14
CA SER A 116 2.31 -0.06 -21.27
C SER A 116 3.75 0.01 -20.77
N ASP A 117 4.63 -0.82 -21.32
CA ASP A 117 6.07 -0.84 -21.05
C ASP A 117 6.84 -0.61 -22.37
N PRO A 118 6.81 0.63 -22.92
CA PRO A 118 7.48 0.92 -24.19
C PRO A 118 9.01 0.84 -24.08
N TYR A 119 9.54 0.96 -22.87
CA TYR A 119 10.98 0.96 -22.60
C TYR A 119 11.54 -0.39 -22.13
N GLN A 120 10.68 -1.42 -22.03
CA GLN A 120 11.05 -2.78 -21.63
C GLN A 120 11.74 -2.84 -20.27
N VAL A 121 11.30 -2.01 -19.31
CA VAL A 121 11.87 -1.99 -17.95
C VAL A 121 11.46 -3.21 -17.13
N GLU A 122 10.35 -3.85 -17.47
CA GLU A 122 9.95 -5.14 -16.91
C GLU A 122 10.07 -6.25 -17.97
N SER A 123 9.19 -6.25 -18.98
CA SER A 123 9.14 -7.30 -20.02
C SER A 123 8.69 -6.78 -21.37
N GLY A 124 8.41 -5.49 -21.49
CA GLY A 124 7.98 -4.85 -22.72
C GLY A 124 6.52 -5.10 -23.07
N GLY A 125 6.03 -4.31 -24.03
CA GLY A 125 4.71 -4.47 -24.63
C GLY A 125 3.62 -3.72 -23.89
N SER A 126 2.36 -4.09 -24.13
CA SER A 126 1.21 -3.47 -23.48
C SER A 126 0.12 -4.50 -23.22
N MET A 127 -0.63 -4.28 -22.16
CA MET A 127 -1.67 -5.16 -21.66
C MET A 127 -2.87 -4.34 -21.18
N LYS A 128 -4.09 -4.81 -21.45
CA LYS A 128 -5.27 -4.31 -20.76
C LYS A 128 -5.16 -4.62 -19.26
N GLY A 129 -5.39 -3.64 -18.40
CA GLY A 129 -5.56 -3.83 -16.97
C GLY A 129 -6.92 -4.48 -16.64
N MET A 130 -7.28 -4.50 -15.37
CA MET A 130 -8.55 -5.07 -14.89
C MET A 130 -9.75 -4.19 -15.28
N GLY A 131 -9.52 -2.89 -15.53
CA GLY A 131 -10.54 -1.92 -15.92
C GLY A 131 -11.47 -1.51 -14.78
N LEU A 132 -10.99 -1.58 -13.53
CA LEU A 132 -11.74 -1.20 -12.33
C LEU A 132 -11.57 0.29 -12.00
N LEU A 133 -10.45 0.89 -12.41
CA LEU A 133 -10.20 2.32 -12.30
C LEU A 133 -10.09 2.94 -13.71
N PRO A 134 -10.57 4.18 -13.90
CA PRO A 134 -10.40 4.94 -15.14
C PRO A 134 -8.97 5.49 -15.23
N ALA A 135 -7.98 4.61 -15.20
CA ALA A 135 -6.55 4.92 -15.12
C ALA A 135 -5.78 4.25 -16.26
N ALA A 136 -4.74 4.87 -16.77
CA ALA A 136 -3.79 4.24 -17.70
C ALA A 136 -2.36 4.48 -17.23
N THR A 137 -1.54 3.43 -17.28
CA THR A 137 -0.16 3.45 -16.78
C THR A 137 0.82 3.24 -17.92
N GLU A 138 1.85 4.07 -17.95
CA GLU A 138 3.07 3.82 -18.73
C GLU A 138 4.26 3.63 -17.79
N LEU A 139 4.99 2.53 -17.94
CA LEU A 139 6.25 2.29 -17.25
C LEU A 139 7.35 3.11 -17.95
N LYS A 140 7.97 4.02 -17.20
CA LYS A 140 9.04 4.93 -17.64
C LYS A 140 10.42 4.31 -17.37
N GLN A 141 11.47 4.87 -17.98
CA GLN A 141 12.86 4.44 -17.73
C GLN A 141 13.35 4.88 -16.34
N GLU A 142 12.95 6.08 -15.92
CA GLU A 142 13.37 6.65 -14.64
C GLU A 142 12.54 6.10 -13.49
N LYS A 143 13.20 5.86 -12.36
CA LYS A 143 12.56 5.31 -11.17
C LYS A 143 12.41 6.40 -10.12
N THR A 144 11.17 6.71 -9.78
CA THR A 144 10.83 7.55 -8.63
C THR A 144 11.22 6.83 -7.35
N ARG A 145 11.96 7.51 -6.46
CA ARG A 145 12.41 7.01 -5.16
C ARG A 145 12.41 8.14 -4.14
N THR A 146 11.30 8.39 -3.49
CA THR A 146 11.09 9.58 -2.66
C THR A 146 10.42 9.21 -1.34
N GLN A 147 10.84 9.86 -0.26
CA GLN A 147 10.05 9.89 0.99
C GLN A 147 8.99 10.95 0.85
N VAL A 148 7.77 10.64 1.29
CA VAL A 148 6.63 11.53 1.12
C VAL A 148 5.81 11.66 2.39
N THR A 149 5.33 12.87 2.63
CA THR A 149 4.32 13.18 3.64
C THR A 149 3.13 13.87 3.00
N GLY A 150 1.97 13.82 3.64
CA GLY A 150 0.79 14.38 3.04
C GLY A 150 -0.47 14.10 3.81
N THR A 151 -1.59 14.14 3.10
CA THR A 151 -2.90 13.78 3.64
C THR A 151 -3.68 12.96 2.62
N PHE A 152 -4.58 12.11 3.09
CA PHE A 152 -5.66 11.61 2.25
C PHE A 152 -6.43 12.79 1.67
N GLY A 153 -6.84 12.67 0.40
CA GLY A 153 -7.75 13.60 -0.25
C GLY A 153 -9.17 13.51 0.31
N GLU A 154 -10.09 14.24 -0.30
CA GLU A 154 -11.52 14.06 -0.08
C GLU A 154 -11.98 12.81 -0.82
N ILE A 155 -11.72 11.64 -0.24
CA ILE A 155 -12.10 10.35 -0.82
C ILE A 155 -13.54 10.02 -0.46
N SER A 156 -14.28 9.44 -1.40
CA SER A 156 -15.66 9.01 -1.19
C SER A 156 -15.76 7.49 -1.06
N GLY A 157 -16.98 6.99 -0.85
CA GLY A 157 -17.24 5.55 -0.75
C GLY A 157 -16.89 4.98 0.62
N ALA A 158 -16.51 3.71 0.63
CA ALA A 158 -16.31 2.92 1.84
C ALA A 158 -15.21 3.47 2.76
N LEU A 159 -14.17 4.09 2.18
CA LEU A 159 -13.01 4.60 2.91
C LEU A 159 -13.08 6.11 3.20
N SER A 160 -14.24 6.76 3.04
CA SER A 160 -14.39 8.21 3.28
C SER A 160 -13.97 8.68 4.67
N GLY A 161 -14.00 7.81 5.68
CA GLY A 161 -13.50 8.09 7.02
C GLY A 161 -11.97 8.32 7.10
N LEU A 162 -11.23 8.05 6.02
CA LEU A 162 -9.80 8.36 5.92
C LEU A 162 -9.53 9.79 5.41
N SER A 163 -10.52 10.48 4.85
CA SER A 163 -10.34 11.81 4.26
C SER A 163 -9.69 12.80 5.23
N GLY A 164 -8.70 13.54 4.72
CA GLY A 164 -7.96 14.55 5.49
C GLY A 164 -6.96 14.01 6.52
N LYS A 165 -6.88 12.69 6.76
CA LYS A 165 -5.89 12.12 7.69
C LYS A 165 -4.48 12.21 7.13
N SER A 166 -3.51 12.48 8.01
CA SER A 166 -2.09 12.53 7.65
C SER A 166 -1.59 11.19 7.13
N VAL A 167 -0.74 11.26 6.12
CA VAL A 167 -0.04 10.12 5.51
C VAL A 167 1.45 10.40 5.53
N ARG A 168 2.23 9.36 5.82
CA ARG A 168 3.67 9.30 5.62
C ARG A 168 3.99 7.97 4.97
N GLY A 169 4.87 7.99 3.99
CA GLY A 169 5.24 6.80 3.24
C GLY A 169 6.36 7.10 2.25
N TYR A 170 6.48 6.24 1.25
CA TYR A 170 7.49 6.41 0.22
C TYR A 170 6.98 5.92 -1.14
N GLU A 171 7.61 6.42 -2.20
CA GLU A 171 7.34 6.00 -3.57
C GLU A 171 8.56 5.26 -4.12
N ILE A 172 8.32 4.12 -4.76
CA ILE A 172 9.39 3.34 -5.41
C ILE A 172 8.89 2.67 -6.70
N HIS A 173 8.66 3.45 -7.74
CA HIS A 173 8.01 2.97 -8.97
C HIS A 173 8.63 3.56 -10.22
N MET A 174 8.37 2.90 -11.34
CA MET A 174 8.65 3.43 -12.69
C MET A 174 7.36 3.81 -13.43
N GLY A 175 6.18 3.49 -12.86
CA GLY A 175 4.92 3.77 -13.53
C GLY A 175 4.51 5.23 -13.41
N SER A 176 4.06 5.81 -14.51
CA SER A 176 3.32 7.08 -14.55
C SER A 176 1.87 6.76 -14.89
N THR A 177 0.95 7.07 -13.97
CA THR A 177 -0.47 6.73 -14.11
C THR A 177 -1.32 8.00 -14.20
N GLY A 178 -2.12 8.11 -15.28
CA GLY A 178 -3.03 9.22 -15.49
C GLY A 178 -4.50 8.79 -15.63
N TYR A 179 -5.42 9.76 -15.50
CA TYR A 179 -6.87 9.54 -15.56
C TYR A 179 -7.41 9.52 -17.00
N GLY A 180 -8.42 8.69 -17.26
CA GLY A 180 -9.22 8.73 -18.50
C GLY A 180 -8.43 8.36 -19.76
N GLY A 181 -7.40 7.52 -19.63
CA GLY A 181 -6.52 7.14 -20.75
C GLY A 181 -5.50 8.21 -21.15
N SER A 182 -5.55 9.40 -20.55
CA SER A 182 -4.52 10.42 -20.71
C SER A 182 -3.41 10.16 -19.68
N ILE A 183 -2.22 9.86 -20.18
CA ILE A 183 -0.97 9.84 -19.38
C ILE A 183 -0.55 11.31 -19.18
N ALA A 184 -1.42 12.13 -18.59
CA ALA A 184 -1.00 13.42 -18.10
C ALA A 184 -0.15 13.14 -16.87
N ASP A 185 1.16 13.30 -17.01
CA ASP A 185 2.19 13.01 -16.02
C ASP A 185 1.65 13.22 -14.60
N SER A 186 1.59 12.14 -13.82
CA SER A 186 1.23 12.19 -12.40
C SER A 186 2.14 13.16 -11.62
N GLU A 187 3.31 13.50 -12.16
CA GLU A 187 4.26 14.47 -11.62
C GLU A 187 3.90 15.93 -11.90
N ASN A 188 3.06 16.22 -12.90
CA ASN A 188 2.67 17.58 -13.31
C ASN A 188 1.20 17.91 -13.07
N VAL A 189 0.47 17.13 -12.26
CA VAL A 189 -0.88 17.49 -11.82
C VAL A 189 -0.79 18.64 -10.82
N ARG A 190 -0.47 19.83 -11.32
CA ARG A 190 -0.59 21.09 -10.59
C ARG A 190 -2.00 21.61 -10.85
N GLN A 191 -2.85 21.36 -9.87
CA GLN A 191 -4.11 22.04 -9.55
C GLN A 191 -5.41 21.25 -9.83
N PRO A 192 -6.25 21.08 -8.79
CA PRO A 192 -7.56 20.43 -8.86
C PRO A 192 -8.60 21.25 -9.65
N GLU A 193 -8.36 22.52 -9.96
CA GLU A 193 -9.32 23.39 -10.67
C GLU A 193 -9.54 23.00 -12.14
N SER A 194 -8.64 22.19 -12.72
CA SER A 194 -8.80 21.62 -14.07
C SER A 194 -9.64 20.33 -14.09
N ARG A 195 -10.09 19.87 -12.93
CA ARG A 195 -10.76 18.58 -12.73
C ARG A 195 -12.23 18.80 -12.35
N SER A 196 -13.08 19.03 -13.36
CA SER A 196 -14.55 19.05 -13.25
C SER A 196 -15.11 17.92 -12.36
N ASP A 197 -15.69 18.31 -11.21
CA ASP A 197 -16.75 17.75 -10.34
C ASP A 197 -16.83 16.23 -9.99
N GLU A 198 -16.04 15.33 -10.56
CA GLU A 198 -16.06 13.88 -10.25
C GLU A 198 -14.65 13.23 -10.14
N LYS A 199 -13.60 14.02 -9.96
CA LYS A 199 -12.21 13.59 -10.18
C LYS A 199 -11.37 13.62 -8.90
N GLY A 200 -11.55 12.62 -8.05
CA GLY A 200 -10.80 12.46 -6.79
C GLY A 200 -9.40 11.88 -6.94
N TYR A 201 -8.52 12.21 -6.00
CA TYR A 201 -7.20 11.59 -5.79
C TYR A 201 -7.19 10.91 -4.42
N VAL A 202 -6.34 9.89 -4.21
CA VAL A 202 -6.27 9.20 -2.92
C VAL A 202 -5.49 10.04 -1.90
N CYS A 203 -4.35 10.60 -2.29
CA CYS A 203 -3.50 11.40 -1.40
C CYS A 203 -2.99 12.68 -2.08
N ARG A 204 -2.89 13.76 -1.31
CA ARG A 204 -2.02 14.89 -1.65
C ARG A 204 -0.71 14.67 -0.91
N ILE A 205 0.38 14.51 -1.65
CA ILE A 205 1.70 14.18 -1.08
C ILE A 205 2.75 15.23 -1.46
N GLN A 206 3.73 15.37 -0.60
CA GLN A 206 4.88 16.26 -0.72
C GLN A 206 6.15 15.44 -0.56
N ASN A 207 7.06 15.56 -1.52
CA ASN A 207 8.40 14.98 -1.43
C ASN A 207 9.21 15.70 -0.35
N GLU A 208 9.75 14.94 0.59
CA GLU A 208 10.53 15.50 1.70
C GLU A 208 11.88 16.09 1.25
N ALA A 209 12.43 15.62 0.13
CA ALA A 209 13.76 16.04 -0.33
C ALA A 209 13.75 17.41 -1.02
N ASP A 210 12.74 17.70 -1.85
CA ASP A 210 12.68 18.92 -2.67
C ASP A 210 11.42 19.78 -2.40
N GLY A 211 10.51 19.32 -1.54
CA GLY A 211 9.25 20.01 -1.23
C GLY A 211 8.21 19.97 -2.35
N GLY A 212 8.45 19.23 -3.43
CA GLY A 212 7.52 19.09 -4.55
C GLY A 212 6.21 18.44 -4.14
N VAL A 213 5.09 19.09 -4.48
CA VAL A 213 3.74 18.60 -4.15
C VAL A 213 3.09 17.97 -5.38
N LYS A 214 2.47 16.81 -5.21
CA LYS A 214 1.65 16.12 -6.22
C LYS A 214 0.41 15.46 -5.61
N TYR A 215 -0.49 15.03 -6.49
CA TYR A 215 -1.71 14.32 -6.14
C TYR A 215 -1.60 12.89 -6.65
N ASP A 216 -1.59 11.94 -5.73
CA ASP A 216 -1.38 10.54 -6.02
C ASP A 216 -2.68 9.72 -5.90
N GLY A 217 -2.75 8.70 -6.74
CA GLY A 217 -3.81 7.71 -6.72
C GLY A 217 -5.13 8.14 -7.35
N ILE A 218 -5.96 7.15 -7.63
CA ILE A 218 -7.32 7.28 -8.18
C ILE A 218 -8.24 6.34 -7.38
N PHE A 219 -9.49 6.74 -7.20
CA PHE A 219 -10.52 5.87 -6.63
C PHE A 219 -11.83 5.95 -7.42
N SER A 220 -12.62 4.87 -7.37
CA SER A 220 -13.96 4.80 -7.94
C SER A 220 -14.77 3.72 -7.21
N GLY A 221 -15.90 4.10 -6.61
CA GLY A 221 -16.72 3.17 -5.81
C GLY A 221 -15.94 2.58 -4.63
N ASN A 222 -15.80 1.26 -4.60
CA ASN A 222 -15.03 0.53 -3.57
C ASN A 222 -13.57 0.26 -3.99
N VAL A 223 -13.11 0.81 -5.11
CA VAL A 223 -11.77 0.55 -5.65
C VAL A 223 -10.89 1.78 -5.47
N TYR A 224 -9.70 1.57 -4.91
CA TYR A 224 -8.73 2.61 -4.60
C TYR A 224 -7.35 2.16 -5.08
N GLY A 225 -6.52 3.09 -5.54
CA GLY A 225 -5.14 2.78 -5.90
C GLY A 225 -4.21 3.96 -5.68
N THR A 226 -2.98 3.69 -5.23
CA THR A 226 -1.95 4.68 -4.87
C THR A 226 -0.55 4.13 -5.13
N TYR A 227 0.42 5.01 -5.36
CA TYR A 227 1.85 4.67 -5.39
C TYR A 227 2.53 4.75 -4.03
N VAL A 228 1.85 5.29 -3.00
CA VAL A 228 2.40 5.45 -1.66
C VAL A 228 2.45 4.09 -0.96
N HIS A 229 3.66 3.60 -0.72
CA HIS A 229 3.92 2.47 0.17
C HIS A 229 3.91 2.92 1.64
N GLY A 230 3.57 2.01 2.56
CA GLY A 230 3.35 2.34 3.97
C GLY A 230 2.13 3.25 4.21
N ILE A 231 1.18 3.28 3.28
CA ILE A 231 0.03 4.21 3.30
C ILE A 231 -0.81 4.15 4.59
N PHE A 232 -0.76 3.05 5.36
CA PHE A 232 -1.50 2.87 6.61
C PHE A 232 -0.63 3.00 7.87
N ASP A 233 0.66 3.33 7.74
CA ASP A 233 1.62 3.31 8.84
C ASP A 233 1.56 4.53 9.78
N GLU A 234 1.02 5.64 9.30
CA GLU A 234 1.05 6.92 9.99
C GLU A 234 -0.10 7.05 11.01
N GLY A 235 0.27 7.40 12.25
CA GLY A 235 -0.69 7.72 13.30
C GLY A 235 -1.71 6.61 13.56
N THR A 236 -3.00 6.95 13.43
CA THR A 236 -4.13 6.06 13.71
C THR A 236 -4.81 5.51 12.44
N LEU A 237 -4.12 5.53 11.30
CA LEU A 237 -4.70 5.15 10.01
C LEU A 237 -5.13 3.68 9.98
N ALA A 238 -4.28 2.77 10.47
CA ALA A 238 -4.58 1.35 10.56
C ALA A 238 -5.82 1.09 11.43
N GLU A 239 -5.90 1.69 12.61
CA GLU A 239 -7.06 1.56 13.50
C GLU A 239 -8.33 2.15 12.87
N THR A 240 -8.20 3.29 12.19
CA THR A 240 -9.33 3.91 11.48
C THR A 240 -9.83 2.99 10.37
N LEU A 241 -8.93 2.43 9.54
CA LEU A 241 -9.27 1.48 8.49
C LEU A 241 -10.02 0.28 9.07
N VAL A 242 -9.48 -0.34 10.12
CA VAL A 242 -10.11 -1.49 10.77
C VAL A 242 -11.48 -1.13 11.37
N GLY A 243 -11.62 0.05 11.95
CA GLY A 243 -12.91 0.57 12.43
C GLY A 243 -13.93 0.74 11.30
N ILE A 244 -13.51 1.23 10.14
CA ILE A 244 -14.36 1.32 8.93
C ILE A 244 -14.80 -0.08 8.49
N LEU A 245 -13.88 -1.04 8.41
CA LEU A 245 -14.18 -2.42 8.02
C LEU A 245 -15.16 -3.06 9.00
N ALA A 246 -14.96 -2.88 10.30
CA ALA A 246 -15.85 -3.40 11.34
C ALA A 246 -17.26 -2.81 11.25
N ALA A 247 -17.37 -1.49 11.06
CA ALA A 247 -18.66 -0.82 10.89
C ALA A 247 -19.40 -1.34 9.65
N ARG A 248 -18.70 -1.58 8.55
CA ARG A 248 -19.28 -2.17 7.32
C ARG A 248 -19.74 -3.60 7.52
N LYS A 249 -18.97 -4.40 8.26
CA LYS A 249 -19.30 -5.80 8.59
C LYS A 249 -20.41 -5.92 9.65
N GLY A 250 -20.66 -4.85 10.40
CA GLY A 250 -21.64 -4.83 11.50
C GLY A 250 -21.13 -5.52 12.77
N VAL A 251 -19.82 -5.52 13.00
CA VAL A 251 -19.18 -6.13 14.18
C VAL A 251 -18.59 -5.06 15.09
N ALA A 252 -18.56 -5.34 16.40
CA ALA A 252 -17.91 -4.49 17.38
C ALA A 252 -16.48 -4.97 17.62
N LEU A 253 -15.52 -4.04 17.60
CA LEU A 253 -14.13 -4.31 17.94
C LEU A 253 -13.92 -4.15 19.44
N ASP A 254 -13.11 -5.03 20.03
CA ASP A 254 -12.54 -4.80 21.36
C ASP A 254 -11.48 -3.69 21.28
N THR A 255 -11.82 -2.51 21.77
CA THR A 255 -10.97 -1.31 21.74
C THR A 255 -9.77 -1.40 22.69
N GLY A 256 -9.80 -2.32 23.66
CA GLY A 256 -8.67 -2.54 24.58
C GLY A 256 -7.41 -3.05 23.86
N GLN A 257 -7.58 -3.82 22.78
CA GLN A 257 -6.47 -4.34 21.98
C GLN A 257 -5.93 -3.33 20.95
N MET A 258 -6.76 -2.37 20.49
CA MET A 258 -6.32 -1.37 19.51
C MET A 258 -5.39 -0.30 20.11
N ILE A 259 -5.67 0.16 21.33
CA ILE A 259 -4.86 1.20 22.00
C ILE A 259 -3.44 0.71 22.31
N SER A 260 -3.28 -0.59 22.52
CA SER A 260 -1.98 -1.22 22.77
C SER A 260 -1.04 -1.13 21.56
N TYR A 261 -1.56 -0.96 20.33
CA TYR A 261 -0.78 -1.12 19.11
C TYR A 261 0.12 0.09 18.80
N GLY A 262 -0.43 1.31 18.74
CA GLY A 262 0.37 2.53 18.55
C GLY A 262 1.45 2.70 19.62
N GLN A 263 1.16 2.31 20.86
CA GLN A 263 2.14 2.28 21.95
C GLN A 263 3.19 1.17 21.78
N PHE A 264 2.79 -0.01 21.28
CA PHE A 264 3.70 -1.12 21.02
C PHE A 264 4.67 -0.83 19.86
N LYS A 265 4.21 -0.23 18.76
CA LYS A 265 5.07 0.16 17.61
C LYS A 265 6.14 1.17 18.04
N GLN A 266 5.76 2.20 18.79
CA GLN A 266 6.72 3.17 19.35
C GLN A 266 7.74 2.47 20.27
N MET A 267 7.27 1.57 21.13
CA MET A 267 8.15 0.82 22.03
C MET A 267 9.14 -0.09 21.30
N GLN A 268 8.76 -0.69 20.16
CA GLN A 268 9.66 -1.52 19.36
C GLN A 268 10.69 -0.67 18.60
N TYR A 269 10.30 0.48 18.04
CA TYR A 269 11.26 1.42 17.46
C TYR A 269 12.23 1.95 18.49
N ASP A 270 11.76 2.30 19.70
CA ASP A 270 12.62 2.74 20.79
C ASP A 270 13.60 1.64 21.20
N LYS A 271 13.15 0.38 21.30
CA LYS A 271 14.02 -0.77 21.58
C LYS A 271 15.07 -1.01 20.49
N LEU A 272 14.69 -0.91 19.22
CA LEU A 272 15.62 -1.06 18.10
C LEU A 272 16.63 0.09 18.06
N ALA A 273 16.16 1.33 18.21
CA ALA A 273 17.02 2.51 18.27
C ALA A 273 18.00 2.42 19.46
N ASP A 274 17.54 1.97 20.62
CA ASP A 274 18.39 1.75 21.79
C ASP A 274 19.36 0.58 21.60
N GLY A 275 18.95 -0.48 20.91
CA GLY A 275 19.83 -1.58 20.51
C GLY A 275 20.97 -1.09 19.62
N VAL A 276 20.63 -0.38 18.54
CA VAL A 276 21.59 0.22 17.60
C VAL A 276 22.52 1.20 18.31
N ARG A 277 22.00 2.10 19.15
CA ARG A 277 22.80 3.04 19.95
C ARG A 277 23.77 2.35 20.90
N LYS A 278 23.40 1.19 21.45
CA LYS A 278 24.27 0.41 22.35
C LYS A 278 25.32 -0.41 21.60
N SER A 279 25.06 -0.79 20.35
CA SER A 279 25.96 -1.62 19.54
C SER A 279 26.84 -0.82 18.58
N MET A 280 26.55 0.46 18.36
CA MET A 280 27.30 1.34 17.46
C MET A 280 27.92 2.51 18.20
N ASP A 281 29.13 2.89 17.77
CA ASP A 281 29.77 4.13 18.22
C ASP A 281 29.05 5.33 17.57
N MET A 282 28.01 5.79 18.24
CA MET A 282 27.19 6.89 17.76
C MET A 282 27.98 8.21 17.71
N GLU A 283 29.01 8.39 18.55
CA GLU A 283 29.85 9.59 18.48
C GLU A 283 30.62 9.64 17.17
N ALA A 284 31.21 8.51 16.73
CA ALA A 284 31.87 8.41 15.45
C ALA A 284 30.92 8.63 14.26
N VAL A 285 29.70 8.07 14.31
CA VAL A 285 28.68 8.26 13.25
C VAL A 285 28.25 9.73 13.17
N TYR A 286 28.00 10.39 14.30
CA TYR A 286 27.65 11.81 14.32
C TYR A 286 28.82 12.73 13.98
N ALA A 287 30.06 12.31 14.19
CA ALA A 287 31.24 13.03 13.72
C ALA A 287 31.33 12.97 12.19
N MET A 288 31.18 11.78 11.59
CA MET A 288 31.17 11.59 10.13
C MET A 288 30.03 12.35 9.44
N LEU A 289 28.82 12.35 10.02
CA LEU A 289 27.68 13.11 9.48
C LEU A 289 27.90 14.64 9.57
N ARG A 290 28.63 15.12 10.59
CA ARG A 290 28.99 16.54 10.71
C ARG A 290 30.10 16.94 9.74
N GLU A 291 31.03 16.05 9.45
CA GLU A 291 32.09 16.27 8.45
C GLU A 291 31.55 16.18 7.01
N ALA A 292 30.53 15.35 6.75
CA ALA A 292 29.88 15.22 5.44
C ALA A 292 28.87 16.34 5.13
N ALA A 293 28.54 17.20 6.10
CA ALA A 293 27.63 18.33 5.94
C ALA A 293 28.35 19.65 5.55
N ILE A 294 29.57 19.56 4.99
CA ILE A 294 30.33 20.68 4.40
C ILE A 294 30.12 20.70 2.89
#